data_AF-A0A935F6H2-F1
#
_entry.id   AF-A0A935F6H2-F1
#
_cell.length_a   1.000
_cell.length_b   1.000
_cell.length_c   1.000
_cell.angle_alpha   90.00
_cell.angle_beta   90.00
_cell.angle_gamma   90.00
#
_symmetry.space_group_name_H-M   'P 1'
#
loop_
_entity.id
_entity.type
_entity.pdbx_description
1 polymer ?
#
loop_
_entity_poly.entity_id
_entity_poly.type
_entity_poly.pdbx_seq_one_letter_code
_entity_poly.pdbx_strand_id
1 'polypeptide(L)'
;MDALERVLRTLIAAIAVACALAAATVHAAATANEVADLWWNASESGWGIQLSQQHETVFATMYVYGSDGSPEFYVAVLDPASAVAWSGLVYRTSGPWFGGPFNPAAVTENVVGSMTFTLKSFYNAEARLTRSTGRRS
;
A
#
# COMPACT_ATOMS: atom_id res chain seq x y z
N MET A 1 10.59 -60.70 13.33
CA MET A 1 10.17 -59.30 13.12
C MET A 1 9.97 -58.72 14.51
N ASP A 2 11.08 -58.28 15.05
CA ASP A 2 11.33 -58.21 16.48
C ASP A 2 10.61 -57.02 17.09
N ALA A 3 10.25 -57.09 18.37
CA ALA A 3 9.46 -56.05 19.05
C ALA A 3 10.09 -54.65 18.89
N LEU A 4 11.42 -54.59 18.82
CA LEU A 4 12.21 -53.39 18.55
C LEU A 4 11.89 -52.75 17.19
N GLU A 5 11.76 -53.54 16.13
CA GLU A 5 11.45 -53.06 14.78
C GLU A 5 10.03 -52.46 14.71
N ARG A 6 9.10 -53.05 15.46
CA ARG A 6 7.72 -52.58 15.56
C ARG A 6 7.63 -51.25 16.31
N VAL A 7 8.37 -51.10 17.41
CA VAL A 7 8.45 -49.85 18.18
C VAL A 7 9.12 -48.74 17.36
N LEU A 8 10.22 -49.06 16.66
CA LEU A 8 10.94 -48.09 15.84
C LEU A 8 10.05 -47.52 14.71
N ARG A 9 9.29 -48.38 14.02
CA ARG A 9 8.36 -47.94 12.96
C ARG A 9 7.25 -47.04 13.47
N THR A 10 6.69 -47.35 14.64
CA THR A 10 5.62 -46.54 15.25
C THR A 10 6.15 -45.17 15.69
N LEU A 11 7.36 -45.10 16.26
CA LEU A 11 7.99 -43.84 16.62
C LEU A 11 8.30 -42.97 15.40
N ILE A 12 8.80 -43.55 14.31
CA ILE A 12 9.05 -42.83 13.06
C ILE A 12 7.73 -42.27 12.49
N ALA A 13 6.65 -43.06 12.46
CA ALA A 13 5.35 -42.61 11.99
C ALA A 13 4.77 -41.47 12.85
N ALA A 14 4.88 -41.58 14.18
CA ALA A 14 4.41 -40.54 15.10
C ALA A 14 5.18 -39.22 14.93
N ILE A 15 6.51 -39.28 14.75
CA ILE A 15 7.33 -38.10 14.49
C ILE A 15 6.99 -37.48 13.12
N ALA A 16 6.77 -38.30 12.09
CA ALA A 16 6.39 -37.80 10.76
C ALA A 16 5.04 -37.08 10.78
N VAL A 17 4.05 -37.61 11.51
CA VAL A 17 2.73 -36.97 11.68
C VAL A 17 2.83 -35.68 12.49
N ALA A 18 3.61 -35.66 13.57
CA ALA A 18 3.84 -34.45 14.37
C ALA A 18 4.54 -33.34 13.56
N CYS A 19 5.54 -33.68 12.73
CA CYS A 19 6.18 -32.74 11.83
C CYS A 19 5.22 -32.22 10.74
N ALA A 20 4.35 -33.06 10.21
CA ALA A 20 3.35 -32.65 9.22
C ALA A 20 2.29 -31.69 9.80
N LEU A 21 1.84 -31.92 11.05
CA LEU A 21 0.93 -31.00 11.73
C LEU A 21 1.60 -29.67 12.10
N ALA A 22 2.88 -29.67 12.50
CA ALA A 22 3.62 -28.45 12.81
C ALA A 22 3.95 -27.60 11.56
N ALA A 23 4.08 -28.22 10.39
CA ALA A 23 4.30 -27.52 9.13
C ALA A 23 3.04 -26.79 8.62
N ALA A 24 1.84 -27.18 9.06
CA ALA A 24 0.57 -26.60 8.60
C ALA A 24 0.28 -25.20 9.18
N THR A 25 1.09 -24.68 10.11
CA THR A 25 0.91 -23.34 10.70
C THR A 25 1.98 -22.32 10.29
N VAL A 26 2.82 -22.62 9.30
CA VAL A 26 3.61 -21.57 8.64
C VAL A 26 2.67 -20.82 7.71
N HIS A 27 2.07 -19.74 8.21
CA HIS A 27 1.71 -18.63 7.33
C HIS A 27 3.04 -18.11 6.79
N ALA A 28 3.48 -18.64 5.66
CA ALA A 28 4.43 -17.92 4.84
C ALA A 28 3.74 -16.59 4.55
N ALA A 29 4.30 -15.49 5.05
CA ALA A 29 4.12 -14.21 4.40
C ALA A 29 4.76 -14.39 3.01
N ALA A 30 4.00 -15.01 2.10
CA ALA A 30 4.31 -14.99 0.69
C ALA A 30 4.46 -13.51 0.39
N THR A 31 5.67 -13.09 0.02
CA THR A 31 6.07 -11.73 -0.32
C THR A 31 4.86 -10.93 -0.77
N ALA A 32 4.15 -10.32 0.18
CA ALA A 32 3.14 -9.35 -0.18
C ALA A 32 3.98 -8.28 -0.86
N ASN A 33 3.55 -7.82 -2.02
CA ASN A 33 4.18 -6.67 -2.65
C ASN A 33 4.01 -5.52 -1.64
N GLU A 34 4.95 -5.36 -0.71
CA GLU A 34 4.86 -4.36 0.35
C GLU A 34 5.07 -3.00 -0.31
N VAL A 35 4.00 -2.22 -0.38
CA VAL A 35 4.04 -0.89 -0.95
C VAL A 35 4.24 0.11 0.19
N ALA A 36 5.50 0.25 0.59
CA ALA A 36 5.93 1.20 1.60
C ALA A 36 7.28 1.84 1.20
N ASP A 37 7.23 2.98 0.51
CA ASP A 37 8.43 3.71 0.12
C ASP A 37 8.12 5.17 -0.27
N LEU A 38 9.17 5.98 -0.45
CA LEU A 38 9.13 7.29 -1.09
C LEU A 38 9.59 7.14 -2.55
N TRP A 39 8.68 7.46 -3.48
CA TRP A 39 8.92 7.39 -4.91
C TRP A 39 9.05 8.79 -5.51
N TRP A 40 10.01 8.97 -6.42
CA TRP A 40 10.16 10.19 -7.21
C TRP A 40 10.72 9.88 -8.60
N ASN A 41 10.56 10.82 -9.52
CA ASN A 41 11.21 10.79 -10.82
C ASN A 41 12.50 11.61 -10.75
N ALA A 42 13.67 10.99 -10.92
CA ALA A 42 14.95 11.69 -10.84
C ALA A 42 15.07 12.82 -11.88
N SER A 43 14.51 12.66 -13.07
CA SER A 43 14.48 13.69 -14.13
C SER A 43 13.53 14.85 -13.84
N GLU A 44 12.62 14.68 -12.88
CA GLU A 44 11.65 15.68 -12.43
C GLU A 44 11.77 15.90 -10.91
N SER A 45 13.02 15.99 -10.44
CA SER A 45 13.31 16.21 -9.03
C SER A 45 12.57 17.45 -8.50
N GLY A 46 11.85 17.29 -7.39
CA GLY A 46 11.10 18.37 -6.76
C GLY A 46 9.70 17.97 -6.30
N TRP A 47 9.12 16.92 -6.87
CA TRP A 47 7.87 16.30 -6.43
C TRP A 47 8.06 14.82 -6.07
N GLY A 48 7.11 14.23 -5.35
CA GLY A 48 7.17 12.81 -5.02
C GLY A 48 5.91 12.27 -4.36
N ILE A 49 5.86 10.95 -4.20
CA ILE A 49 4.74 10.19 -3.62
C ILE A 49 5.27 9.28 -2.52
N GLN A 50 4.71 9.39 -1.33
CA GLN A 50 4.90 8.45 -0.23
C GLN A 50 3.75 7.46 -0.21
N LEU A 51 4.07 6.17 -0.07
CA LEU A 51 3.08 5.10 0.00
C LEU A 51 3.20 4.36 1.33
N SER A 52 2.05 3.97 1.90
CA SER A 52 1.98 3.11 3.07
C SER A 52 0.86 2.11 2.88
N GLN A 53 1.19 0.81 2.91
CA GLN A 53 0.22 -0.26 2.77
C GLN A 53 -0.19 -0.84 4.12
N GLN A 54 -1.49 -1.06 4.30
CA GLN A 54 -2.05 -1.84 5.40
C GLN A 54 -3.06 -2.85 4.85
N HIS A 55 -2.82 -4.14 5.10
CA HIS A 55 -3.54 -5.23 4.41
C HIS A 55 -3.49 -5.05 2.88
N GLU A 56 -4.64 -4.86 2.25
CA GLU A 56 -4.75 -4.73 0.80
C GLU A 56 -4.87 -3.27 0.36
N THR A 57 -5.05 -2.33 1.29
CA THR A 57 -5.23 -0.91 1.01
C THR A 57 -3.89 -0.18 1.05
N VAL A 58 -3.67 0.71 0.08
CA VAL A 58 -2.50 1.58 0.02
C VAL A 58 -2.94 3.02 0.24
N PHE A 59 -2.34 3.70 1.21
CA PHE A 59 -2.47 5.14 1.38
C PHE A 59 -1.33 5.84 0.64
N ALA A 60 -1.67 6.79 -0.23
CA ALA A 60 -0.71 7.59 -0.97
C ALA A 60 -0.77 9.06 -0.53
N THR A 61 0.39 9.67 -0.31
CA THR A 61 0.56 11.11 -0.08
C THR A 61 1.52 11.68 -1.11
N MET A 62 1.03 12.55 -1.98
CA MET A 62 1.81 13.19 -3.03
C MET A 62 2.00 14.66 -2.71
N TYR A 63 3.24 15.15 -2.84
CA TYR A 63 3.55 16.57 -2.77
C TYR A 63 3.91 17.08 -4.16
N VAL A 64 3.26 18.16 -4.58
CA VAL A 64 3.54 18.88 -5.82
C VAL A 64 3.43 20.39 -5.59
N TYR A 65 3.50 21.19 -6.67
CA TYR A 65 3.32 22.63 -6.59
C TYR A 65 2.20 23.11 -7.51
N GLY A 66 1.43 24.08 -7.02
CA GLY A 66 0.43 24.80 -7.79
C GLY A 66 1.03 25.68 -8.88
N SER A 67 0.19 26.29 -9.70
CA SER A 67 0.64 27.22 -10.76
C SER A 67 1.33 28.47 -10.23
N ASP A 68 1.12 28.80 -8.95
CA ASP A 68 1.78 29.88 -8.22
C ASP A 68 3.06 29.43 -7.49
N GLY A 69 3.45 28.16 -7.63
CA GLY A 69 4.60 27.58 -6.95
C GLY A 69 4.36 27.21 -5.49
N SER A 70 3.15 27.39 -4.96
CA SER A 70 2.82 26.99 -3.59
C SER A 70 2.81 25.46 -3.45
N PRO A 71 3.28 24.90 -2.33
CA PRO A 71 3.23 23.45 -2.11
C PRO A 71 1.78 22.98 -1.93
N GLU A 72 1.41 21.92 -2.63
CA GLU A 72 0.12 21.25 -2.50
C GLU A 72 0.31 19.78 -2.11
N PHE A 73 -0.56 19.32 -1.21
CA PHE A 73 -0.66 17.91 -0.86
C PHE A 73 -1.90 17.28 -1.47
N TYR A 74 -1.71 16.12 -2.09
CA TYR A 74 -2.77 15.26 -2.55
C TYR A 74 -2.70 13.92 -1.81
N VAL A 75 -3.85 13.41 -1.37
CA VAL A 75 -3.95 12.12 -0.70
C VAL A 75 -4.90 11.19 -1.43
N ALA A 76 -4.64 9.90 -1.35
CA ALA A 76 -5.55 8.89 -1.90
C ALA A 76 -5.54 7.64 -1.03
N VAL A 77 -6.73 7.07 -0.82
CA VAL A 77 -6.91 5.71 -0.32
C VAL A 77 -7.14 4.85 -1.56
N LEU A 78 -6.25 3.89 -1.80
CA LEU A 78 -6.25 3.06 -2.99
C LEU A 78 -6.59 1.62 -2.63
N ASP A 79 -7.61 1.09 -3.27
CA ASP A 79 -8.04 -0.30 -3.12
C ASP A 79 -7.41 -1.18 -4.21
N PRO A 80 -7.27 -2.50 -3.97
CA PRO A 80 -6.73 -3.41 -4.97
C PRO A 80 -7.51 -3.35 -6.29
N ALA A 81 -6.80 -3.06 -7.36
CA ALA A 81 -7.28 -3.19 -8.74
C ALA A 81 -6.74 -4.49 -9.39
N SER A 82 -5.62 -5.02 -8.89
CA SER A 82 -5.05 -6.32 -9.24
C SER A 82 -4.03 -6.77 -8.17
N ALA A 83 -3.35 -7.89 -8.36
CA ALA A 83 -2.29 -8.37 -7.46
C ALA A 83 -1.07 -7.40 -7.34
N VAL A 84 -0.92 -6.46 -8.28
CA VAL A 84 0.20 -5.50 -8.34
C VAL A 84 -0.25 -4.07 -8.58
N ALA A 85 -1.56 -3.79 -8.52
CA ALA A 85 -2.09 -2.47 -8.82
C ALA A 85 -3.20 -2.07 -7.85
N TRP A 86 -3.24 -0.77 -7.53
CA TRP A 86 -4.20 -0.15 -6.64
C TRP A 86 -4.77 1.10 -7.27
N SER A 87 -6.05 1.40 -7.00
CA SER A 87 -6.68 2.60 -7.52
C SER A 87 -7.72 3.19 -6.57
N GLY A 88 -7.92 4.50 -6.69
CA GLY A 88 -8.85 5.25 -5.85
C GLY A 88 -8.97 6.69 -6.27
N LEU A 89 -9.84 7.42 -5.57
CA LEU A 89 -9.99 8.86 -5.76
C LEU A 89 -8.83 9.61 -5.10
N VAL A 90 -8.45 10.72 -5.71
CA VAL A 90 -7.44 11.65 -5.20
C VAL A 90 -8.13 12.86 -4.64
N TYR A 91 -7.76 13.23 -3.43
CA TYR A 91 -8.30 14.36 -2.70
C TYR A 91 -7.23 15.44 -2.54
N ARG A 92 -7.61 16.69 -2.79
CA ARG A 92 -6.90 17.87 -2.30
C ARG A 92 -7.48 18.22 -0.95
N THR A 93 -6.66 18.23 0.09
CA THR A 93 -7.11 18.50 1.45
C THR A 93 -6.60 19.83 1.97
N SER A 94 -7.39 20.47 2.83
CA SER A 94 -6.97 21.62 3.63
C SER A 94 -7.44 21.45 5.07
N GLY A 95 -6.76 22.10 6.02
CA GLY A 95 -7.11 22.01 7.43
C GLY A 95 -6.83 23.31 8.19
N PRO A 96 -7.21 23.37 9.47
CA PRO A 96 -6.96 24.53 10.32
C PRO A 96 -5.45 24.77 10.49
N TRP A 97 -5.08 26.03 10.74
CA TRP A 97 -3.71 26.41 11.07
C TRP A 97 -3.20 25.68 12.32
N PHE A 98 -2.00 25.10 12.23
CA PHE A 98 -1.42 24.25 13.28
C PHE A 98 -1.23 24.96 14.63
N GLY A 99 -0.94 26.27 14.64
CA GLY A 99 -0.72 27.04 15.87
C GLY A 99 -2.00 27.50 16.60
N GLY A 100 -3.18 27.00 16.21
CA GLY A 100 -4.46 27.31 16.85
C GLY A 100 -5.21 26.04 17.28
N PRO A 101 -6.36 26.17 17.96
CA PRO A 101 -7.21 25.03 18.27
C PRO A 101 -7.69 24.37 16.96
N PHE A 102 -7.75 23.04 16.97
CA PHE A 102 -8.26 22.29 15.82
C PHE A 102 -9.76 22.56 15.62
N ASN A 103 -10.11 23.13 14.47
CA ASN A 103 -11.50 23.31 14.05
C ASN A 103 -11.85 22.26 12.98
N PRO A 104 -12.66 21.24 13.29
CA PRO A 104 -13.03 20.21 12.30
C PRO A 104 -13.84 20.78 11.12
N ALA A 105 -14.58 21.88 11.31
CA ALA A 105 -15.34 22.52 10.23
C ALA A 105 -14.44 23.25 9.20
N ALA A 106 -13.15 23.44 9.51
CA ALA A 106 -12.18 24.02 8.57
C ALA A 106 -11.46 22.96 7.71
N VAL A 107 -11.75 21.67 7.93
CA VAL A 107 -11.23 20.58 7.10
C VAL A 107 -12.03 20.51 5.81
N THR A 108 -11.35 20.51 4.67
CA THR A 108 -11.99 20.26 3.37
C THR A 108 -11.26 19.15 2.64
N GLU A 109 -12.03 18.30 1.95
CA GLU A 109 -11.53 17.21 1.13
C GLU A 109 -12.21 17.28 -0.23
N ASN A 110 -11.49 17.79 -1.24
CA ASN A 110 -12.04 17.96 -2.58
C ASN A 110 -11.51 16.86 -3.49
N VAL A 111 -12.40 16.07 -4.10
CA VAL A 111 -12.01 15.10 -5.13
C VAL A 111 -11.48 15.88 -6.34
N VAL A 112 -10.22 15.65 -6.69
CA VAL A 112 -9.56 16.31 -7.83
C VAL A 112 -9.26 15.36 -8.97
N GLY A 113 -9.44 14.05 -8.78
CA GLY A 113 -9.15 13.05 -9.79
C GLY A 113 -9.15 11.63 -9.25
N SER A 114 -8.47 10.75 -9.99
CA SER A 114 -8.17 9.39 -9.57
C SER A 114 -6.69 9.08 -9.76
N MET A 115 -6.19 8.12 -8.98
CA MET A 115 -4.84 7.59 -9.08
C MET A 115 -4.90 6.10 -9.32
N THR A 116 -3.99 5.61 -10.17
CA THR A 116 -3.64 4.19 -10.23
C THR A 116 -2.14 4.06 -9.97
N PHE A 117 -1.79 3.25 -8.99
CA PHE A 117 -0.41 2.86 -8.71
C PHE A 117 -0.22 1.42 -9.16
N THR A 118 0.84 1.14 -9.91
CA THR A 118 1.19 -0.21 -10.38
C THR A 118 2.65 -0.50 -10.05
N LEU A 119 2.88 -1.53 -9.24
CA LEU A 119 4.22 -2.04 -8.97
C LEU A 119 4.69 -2.89 -10.15
N LYS A 120 5.86 -2.59 -10.72
CA LYS A 120 6.46 -3.35 -11.83
C LYS A 120 7.56 -4.30 -11.32
N SER A 121 8.32 -3.84 -10.34
CA SER A 121 9.27 -4.63 -9.55
C SER A 121 9.50 -3.95 -8.21
N PHE A 122 10.33 -4.54 -7.34
CA PHE A 122 10.72 -3.91 -6.06
C PHE A 122 11.33 -2.50 -6.20
N TYR A 123 11.89 -2.16 -7.37
CA TYR A 123 12.57 -0.87 -7.60
C TYR A 123 11.89 -0.01 -8.65
N ASN A 124 10.83 -0.49 -9.29
CA ASN A 124 10.18 0.22 -10.38
C ASN A 124 8.67 0.19 -10.21
N ALA A 125 8.06 1.35 -10.32
CA ALA A 125 6.62 1.51 -10.26
C ALA A 125 6.14 2.57 -11.23
N GLU A 126 4.85 2.56 -11.51
CA GLU A 126 4.18 3.53 -12.35
C GLU A 126 2.99 4.10 -11.55
N ALA A 127 2.95 5.44 -11.41
CA ALA A 127 1.81 6.15 -10.86
C ALA A 127 1.16 6.98 -11.96
N ARG A 128 -0.14 6.79 -12.17
CA ARG A 128 -0.93 7.55 -13.15
C ARG A 128 -2.01 8.34 -12.44
N LEU A 129 -1.99 9.67 -12.61
CA LEU A 129 -3.03 10.56 -12.14
C LEU A 129 -3.95 10.96 -13.29
N THR A 130 -5.26 10.87 -13.08
CA THR A 130 -6.26 11.41 -14.00
C THR A 130 -7.00 12.53 -13.29
N ARG A 131 -6.88 13.76 -13.80
CA ARG A 131 -7.63 14.91 -13.24
C ARG A 131 -9.12 14.75 -13.56
N SER A 132 -9.97 15.09 -12.60
CA SER A 132 -11.39 15.23 -12.87
C SER A 132 -11.58 16.39 -13.86
N THR A 133 -12.03 16.09 -15.07
CA THR A 133 -12.40 17.12 -16.03
C THR A 133 -13.65 17.78 -15.51
N GLY A 134 -13.51 18.92 -14.83
CA GLY A 134 -14.66 19.69 -14.36
C GLY A 134 -15.62 19.92 -15.52
N ARG A 135 -16.83 19.37 -15.42
CA ARG A 135 -17.93 19.76 -16.28
C ARG A 135 -18.27 21.20 -15.88
N ARG A 136 -17.79 22.17 -16.66
CA ARG A 136 -18.27 23.55 -16.58
C ARG A 136 -19.79 23.49 -16.82
N SER A 137 -20.57 23.71 -15.76
CA SER A 137 -21.96 24.14 -15.86
C SER A 137 -22.01 25.65 -15.73
#